data_AF-A0A924Z9N1-F1
#
_entry.id   AF-A0A924Z9N1-F1
#
_cell.length_a   1.000
_cell.length_b   1.000
_cell.length_c   1.000
_cell.angle_alpha   90.00
_cell.angle_beta   90.00
_cell.angle_gamma   90.00
#
_symmetry.space_group_name_H-M   'P 1'
#
loop_
_entity.id
_entity.type
_entity.pdbx_description
1 polymer ?
#
loop_
_entity_poly.entity_id
_entity_poly.type
_entity_poly.pdbx_seq_one_letter_code
_entity_poly.pdbx_strand_id
1 'polypeptide(L)'
;MRENDVKIAFGIGRHPPSGSVFLYFYDPDGMTVEYSFGMEEFLEIGAREPRRLEPVPESLDAWGAVPDAMFGKFGALSGAA
;
A
#
# COMPACT_ATOMS: atom_id res chain seq x y z
N MET A 1 -13.33 9.43 1.69
CA MET A 1 -12.64 9.06 2.96
C MET A 1 -12.87 10.09 4.05
N ARG A 2 -12.28 11.30 3.98
CA ARG A 2 -12.41 12.32 5.04
C ARG A 2 -13.86 12.72 5.36
N GLU A 3 -14.68 12.95 4.34
CA GLU A 3 -16.10 13.30 4.51
C GLU A 3 -16.95 12.18 5.14
N ASN A 4 -16.44 10.94 5.13
CA ASN A 4 -17.13 9.77 5.67
C ASN A 4 -16.40 9.21 6.91
N ASP A 5 -15.54 10.02 7.54
CA ASP A 5 -14.75 9.65 8.73
C ASP A 5 -13.92 8.36 8.58
N VAL A 6 -13.51 8.03 7.35
CA VAL A 6 -12.65 6.88 7.08
C VAL A 6 -11.22 7.25 7.45
N LYS A 7 -10.65 6.52 8.42
CA LYS A 7 -9.28 6.73 8.88
C LYS A 7 -8.27 6.25 7.83
N ILE A 8 -7.35 7.14 7.46
CA ILE A 8 -6.20 6.82 6.62
C ILE A 8 -5.19 6.03 7.47
N ALA A 9 -4.73 4.90 6.93
CA ALA A 9 -3.77 4.03 7.58
C ALA A 9 -2.34 4.35 7.15
N PHE A 10 -2.10 4.65 5.87
CA PHE A 10 -0.78 5.01 5.35
C PHE A 10 -0.92 5.73 4.00
N GLY A 11 -0.21 6.84 3.81
CA GLY A 11 -0.21 7.64 2.57
C GLY A 11 -0.88 9.01 2.71
N ILE A 12 -1.13 9.74 1.61
CA ILE A 12 -0.80 9.37 0.22
C ILE A 12 0.72 9.21 0.03
N GLY A 13 1.12 8.15 -0.67
CA GLY A 13 2.53 7.85 -0.91
C GLY A 13 2.79 7.29 -2.29
N ARG A 14 4.07 7.05 -2.60
CA ARG A 14 4.57 6.60 -3.89
C ARG A 14 5.51 5.42 -3.69
N HIS A 15 5.02 4.22 -4.01
CA HIS A 15 5.75 2.95 -3.89
C HIS A 15 6.89 2.87 -4.91
N PRO A 16 8.17 2.96 -4.48
CA PRO A 16 9.28 2.74 -5.39
C PRO A 16 9.29 1.37 -6.06
N PRO A 17 8.93 0.23 -5.41
CA PRO A 17 9.00 -1.10 -6.01
C PRO A 17 8.15 -1.22 -7.28
N SER A 18 6.90 -0.77 -7.19
CA SER A 18 5.86 -0.95 -8.21
C SER A 18 5.73 0.23 -9.15
N GLY A 19 6.15 1.43 -8.76
CA GLY A 19 5.79 2.61 -9.55
C GLY A 19 4.40 3.20 -9.20
N SER A 20 3.64 2.60 -8.29
CA SER A 20 2.30 3.09 -7.97
C SER A 20 2.28 4.25 -6.98
N VAL A 21 1.24 5.08 -7.08
CA VAL A 21 0.74 5.92 -5.99
C VAL A 21 -0.23 5.08 -5.17
N PHE A 22 -0.13 5.15 -3.85
CA PHE A 22 -0.98 4.39 -2.93
C PHE A 22 -1.67 5.27 -1.90
N LEU A 23 -2.80 4.77 -1.41
CA LEU A 23 -3.49 5.24 -0.22
C LEU A 23 -4.11 4.05 0.52
N TYR A 24 -3.60 3.76 1.71
CA TYR A 24 -4.17 2.76 2.60
C TYR A 24 -5.14 3.38 3.59
N PHE A 25 -6.24 2.69 3.85
CA PHE A 25 -7.27 3.10 4.79
C PHE A 25 -7.89 1.88 5.46
N TYR A 26 -8.56 2.11 6.58
CA TYR A 26 -9.32 1.06 7.25
C TYR A 26 -10.74 1.01 6.69
N ASP A 27 -11.21 -0.17 6.35
CA ASP A 27 -12.64 -0.39 6.13
C ASP A 27 -13.42 -0.37 7.47
N PRO A 28 -14.77 -0.48 7.45
CA PRO A 28 -15.56 -0.48 8.68
C PRO A 28 -15.24 -1.61 9.67
N ASP A 29 -14.68 -2.73 9.20
CA ASP A 29 -14.31 -3.90 10.02
C ASP A 29 -12.85 -3.82 10.51
N GLY A 30 -12.14 -2.74 10.18
CA GLY A 30 -10.75 -2.51 10.55
C GLY A 30 -9.72 -3.20 9.66
N MET A 31 -10.15 -3.78 8.52
CA MET A 31 -9.24 -4.34 7.53
C MET A 31 -8.50 -3.21 6.82
N THR A 32 -7.20 -3.41 6.58
CA THR A 32 -6.39 -2.46 5.80
C THR A 32 -6.63 -2.70 4.32
N VAL A 33 -7.19 -1.70 3.64
CA VAL A 33 -7.48 -1.72 2.20
C VAL A 33 -6.59 -0.71 1.48
N GLU A 34 -6.15 -1.03 0.27
CA GLU A 34 -5.36 -0.15 -0.58
C GLU A 34 -6.19 0.37 -1.76
N TYR A 35 -6.14 1.68 -1.99
CA TYR A 35 -6.39 2.27 -3.29
C TYR A 35 -5.03 2.53 -3.97
N SER A 36 -4.73 1.82 -5.06
CA SER A 36 -3.46 1.92 -5.79
C SER A 36 -3.69 2.36 -7.23
N PHE A 37 -2.78 3.17 -7.77
CA PHE A 37 -2.84 3.63 -9.16
C PHE A 37 -1.45 3.75 -9.80
N GLY A 38 -1.35 3.41 -11.08
CA GLY A 38 -0.13 3.64 -11.88
C GLY A 38 1.01 2.66 -11.61
N MET A 39 0.69 1.43 -11.19
CA MET A 39 1.68 0.36 -11.11
C MET A 39 2.30 0.09 -12.48
N GLU A 40 3.60 -0.12 -12.51
CA GLU A 40 4.34 -0.55 -13.69
C GLU A 40 3.78 -1.88 -14.19
N GLU A 41 3.53 -1.93 -15.50
CA GLU A 41 3.16 -3.14 -16.19
C GLU A 41 4.39 -3.71 -16.91
N PHE A 42 4.49 -5.04 -16.90
CA PHE A 42 5.53 -5.75 -17.62
C PHE A 42 4.92 -6.44 -18.84
N LEU A 43 5.60 -6.32 -19.97
CA LEU A 43 5.27 -7.11 -21.14
C LEU A 43 5.52 -8.59 -20.85
N GLU A 44 4.68 -9.47 -21.40
CA GLU A 44 4.87 -10.92 -21.29
C GLU A 44 6.23 -11.37 -21.85
N ILE A 45 6.69 -10.71 -22.91
CA ILE A 45 7.97 -11.00 -23.57
C ILE A 45 8.86 -9.75 -23.51
N GLY A 46 10.09 -9.92 -23.02
CA GLY A 46 11.10 -8.86 -22.96
C GLY A 46 10.94 -7.91 -21.77
N ALA A 47 10.26 -8.32 -20.70
CA ALA A 47 10.27 -7.60 -19.43
C ALA A 47 11.70 -7.38 -18.92
N ARG A 48 11.93 -6.25 -18.25
CA ARG A 48 13.19 -6.03 -17.52
C ARG A 48 13.34 -7.04 -16.38
N GLU A 49 14.58 -7.37 -16.03
CA GLU A 49 14.90 -8.22 -14.87
C GLU A 49 14.37 -7.63 -13.54
N PRO A 50 14.08 -8.48 -12.55
CA PRO A 50 13.76 -8.03 -11.20
C PRO A 50 14.95 -7.29 -10.59
N ARG A 51 14.65 -6.30 -9.75
CA ARG A 51 15.66 -5.49 -9.05
C ARG A 51 15.51 -5.66 -7.54
N ARG A 52 16.63 -5.60 -6.83
CA ARG A 52 16.64 -5.53 -5.36
C ARG A 52 16.62 -4.08 -4.94
N LEU A 53 15.80 -3.77 -3.94
CA LEU A 53 15.80 -2.46 -3.27
C LEU A 53 16.39 -2.61 -1.87
N GLU A 54 17.02 -1.55 -1.40
CA GLU A 54 17.53 -1.49 -0.03
C GLU A 54 16.36 -1.53 0.97
N PRO A 55 16.48 -2.23 2.10
CA PRO A 55 15.40 -2.36 3.09
C PRO A 55 15.32 -1.10 3.98
N VAL A 56 15.07 0.05 3.35
CA VAL A 56 14.97 1.36 4.00
C VAL A 56 13.55 1.94 3.82
N PRO A 57 13.08 2.84 4.71
CA PRO A 57 11.73 3.42 4.60
C PRO A 57 11.44 4.05 3.24
N GLU A 58 12.44 4.66 2.61
CA GLU A 58 12.34 5.30 1.30
C GLU A 58 12.09 4.29 0.18
N SER A 59 12.37 3.00 0.40
CA SER A 59 12.03 1.90 -0.51
C SER A 59 10.57 1.45 -0.36
N LEU A 60 9.87 1.88 0.70
CA LEU A 60 8.43 1.70 0.86
C LEU A 60 7.68 2.93 0.34
N ASP A 61 8.12 4.14 0.68
CA ASP A 61 7.49 5.36 0.20
C ASP A 61 8.52 6.44 -0.15
N ALA A 62 8.57 6.81 -1.42
CA ALA A 62 9.43 7.89 -1.91
C ALA A 62 8.98 9.29 -1.44
N TRP A 63 7.73 9.45 -0.99
CA TRP A 63 7.18 10.73 -0.54
C TRP A 63 7.22 10.91 0.98
N GLY A 64 7.65 9.89 1.73
CA GLY A 64 7.90 9.98 3.17
C GLY A 64 6.65 10.03 4.04
N ALA A 65 5.52 9.47 3.60
CA ALA A 65 4.39 9.23 4.49
C ALA A 65 4.81 8.26 5.61
N VAL A 66 4.12 8.36 6.75
CA VAL A 66 4.37 7.51 7.91
C VAL A 66 3.11 6.67 8.16
N PRO A 67 3.22 5.34 8.28
CA PRO A 67 2.08 4.50 8.57
C PRO A 67 1.56 4.74 10.00
N ASP A 68 0.25 4.72 10.15
CA ASP A 68 -0.42 4.64 11.44
C ASP A 68 0.06 3.38 12.19
N ALA A 69 0.16 3.46 13.52
CA ALA A 69 0.69 2.37 14.33
C ALA A 69 -0.12 1.06 14.21
N MET A 70 -1.36 1.11 13.73
CA MET A 70 -2.23 -0.05 13.56
C MET A 70 -2.25 -0.61 12.12
N PHE A 71 -1.46 -0.04 11.21
CA PHE A 71 -1.40 -0.44 9.81
C PHE A 71 -1.08 -1.94 9.69
N GLY A 72 -1.97 -2.69 9.03
CA GLY A 72 -1.83 -4.13 8.83
C GLY A 72 -1.93 -5.01 10.09
N LYS A 73 -2.34 -4.48 11.25
CA LYS A 73 -2.41 -5.24 12.52
C LYS A 73 -3.76 -5.90 12.79
N PHE A 74 -4.81 -5.51 12.08
CA PHE A 74 -6.19 -5.97 12.30
C PHE A 74 -6.88 -6.38 10.99
N GLY A 75 -7.99 -7.11 11.13
CA GLY A 75 -8.78 -7.66 10.03
C GLY A 75 -9.19 -9.09 10.34
N ALA A 76 -10.39 -9.26 10.89
CA ALA A 76 -10.92 -10.60 11.14
C ALA A 76 -11.28 -11.26 9.81
N LEU A 77 -10.80 -12.48 9.57
CA LEU A 77 -11.22 -13.29 8.43
C LEU A 77 -12.41 -14.15 8.87
N SER A 78 -13.60 -13.87 8.36
CA SER A 78 -14.74 -14.78 8.54
C SER A 78 -14.59 -15.98 7.61
N GLY A 79 -14.27 -17.17 8.15
CA GLY A 79 -14.23 -18.40 7.36
C GLY A 79 -13.17 -19.44 7.72
N ALA A 80 -12.31 -19.20 8.72
CA ALA A 80 -11.47 -20.26 9.29
C ALA A 80 -12.32 -21.14 10.22
N ALA A 81 -12.99 -22.14 9.65
CA ALA A 81 -13.57 -23.26 10.39
C ALA A 81 -12.51 -24.33 10.66
#